data_AF-A4EUP5-F1
#
_entry.id   AF-A4EUP5-F1
#
_cell.length_a   1.000
_cell.length_b   1.000
_cell.length_c   1.000
_cell.angle_alpha   90.00
_cell.angle_beta   90.00
_cell.angle_gamma   90.00
#
_symmetry.space_group_name_H-M   'P 1'
#
loop_
_entity.id
_entity.type
_entity.pdbx_description
1 polymer ?
#
loop_
_entity_poly.entity_id
_entity_poly.type
_entity_poly.pdbx_seq_one_letter_code
_entity_poly.pdbx_strand_id
1 'polypeptide(L)' 'MRYDTFASALSAARAGLGILLGSLPLCQADLESGALIQMSTEVMPHHESYWLLASKERISRQRWEVLRETMAR' A
#
# COMPACT_ATOMS: atom_id res chain seq x y z
N MET A 1 2.15 22.28 -6.17
CA MET A 1 2.17 21.21 -7.20
C MET A 1 1.13 20.17 -6.83
N ARG A 2 0.43 19.59 -7.82
CA ARG A 2 -0.50 18.48 -7.60
C ARG A 2 0.09 17.24 -8.26
N TYR A 3 0.11 16.14 -7.52
CA TYR A 3 0.51 14.82 -8.01
C TYR A 3 -0.74 13.98 -8.24
N ASP A 4 -0.75 13.20 -9.30
CA ASP A 4 -1.87 12.37 -9.76
C ASP A 4 -1.66 10.88 -9.47
N THR A 5 -0.46 10.49 -9.04
CA THR A 5 -0.15 9.11 -8.60
C THR A 5 0.44 9.09 -7.20
N PHE A 6 0.15 8.01 -6.46
CA PHE A 6 0.73 7.77 -5.13
C PHE A 6 2.27 7.80 -5.16
N ALA A 7 2.88 7.13 -6.14
CA ALA A 7 4.34 7.05 -6.27
C ALA A 7 4.98 8.44 -6.40
N SER A 8 4.43 9.30 -7.27
CA SER A 8 4.94 10.67 -7.42
C SER A 8 4.75 11.53 -6.17
N ALA A 9 3.61 11.40 -5.48
CA ALA A 9 3.36 12.11 -4.23
C ALA A 9 4.31 11.65 -3.10
N LEU A 10 4.57 10.34 -3.02
CA LEU A 10 5.49 9.75 -2.05
C LEU A 10 6.93 10.24 -2.27
N SER A 11 7.41 10.25 -3.53
CA SER A 11 8.73 10.79 -3.87
C SER A 11 8.87 12.27 -3.47
N ALA A 12 7.83 13.08 -3.67
CA ALA A 12 7.84 14.48 -3.28
C ALA A 12 7.90 14.67 -1.76
N ALA A 13 7.14 13.87 -1.00
CA ALA A 13 7.17 13.92 0.45
C ALA A 13 8.53 13.50 1.02
N ARG A 14 9.15 12.44 0.48
CA ARG A 14 10.53 12.02 0.83
C ARG A 14 11.56 13.12 0.56
N ALA A 15 11.33 13.94 -0.47
CA ALA A 15 12.18 15.10 -0.78
C ALA A 15 11.88 16.34 0.08
N GLY A 16 10.96 16.25 1.05
CA GLY A 16 10.59 17.36 1.93
C GLY A 16 9.72 18.43 1.27
N LEU A 17 9.11 18.12 0.12
CA LEU A 17 8.32 19.09 -0.65
C LEU A 17 6.87 19.21 -0.17
N GLY A 18 6.47 18.45 0.86
CA GLY A 18 5.13 18.54 1.45
C GLY A 18 4.70 17.29 2.22
N ILE A 19 3.40 17.20 2.44
CA ILE A 19 2.72 16.12 3.19
C ILE A 19 1.87 15.33 2.19
N LEU A 20 1.77 14.01 2.36
CA LEU A 20 0.81 13.18 1.64
C LEU A 20 -0.18 12.50 2.60
N LEU A 21 -1.39 12.26 2.12
CA LEU A 21 -2.26 11.23 2.66
C LEU A 21 -1.87 9.92 1.97
N GLY A 22 -1.44 8.92 2.73
CA GLY A 22 -0.87 7.69 2.15
C GLY A 22 -1.31 6.41 2.84
N SER A 23 -1.18 5.30 2.10
CA SER A 23 -1.38 3.95 2.62
C SER A 23 -0.30 3.63 3.64
N LEU A 24 -0.70 3.39 4.91
CA LEU A 24 0.24 3.04 5.99
C LEU A 24 1.12 1.82 5.63
N PRO A 25 0.58 0.69 5.11
CA PRO A 25 1.41 -0.42 4.67
C PRO A 25 2.46 -0.05 3.62
N LEU A 26 2.15 0.84 2.68
CA LEU A 26 3.08 1.24 1.63
C LEU A 26 4.16 2.22 2.13
N CYS A 27 3.89 2.97 3.20
CA CYS A 27 4.84 3.90 3.80
C CYS A 27 5.65 3.29 4.96
N GLN A 28 5.37 2.05 5.36
CA GLN A 28 5.92 1.45 6.58
C GLN A 28 7.45 1.53 6.65
N ALA A 29 8.16 1.18 5.57
CA ALA A 29 9.62 1.23 5.53
C ALA A 29 10.18 2.67 5.66
N ASP A 30 9.49 3.66 5.12
CA ASP A 30 9.89 5.07 5.26
C ASP A 30 9.66 5.58 6.68
N LEU A 31 8.59 5.13 7.34
CA LEU A 31 8.29 5.46 8.72
C LEU A 31 9.30 4.81 9.68
N GLU A 32 9.64 3.54 9.46
CA GLU A 32 10.64 2.80 10.26
C GLU A 32 12.04 3.38 10.12
N SER A 33 12.42 3.79 8.92
CA SER A 33 13.73 4.42 8.67
C SER A 33 13.79 5.89 9.10
N GLY A 34 12.65 6.51 9.42
CA GLY A 34 12.56 7.94 9.72
C GLY A 34 12.68 8.86 8.49
N ALA A 35 12.67 8.30 7.28
CA ALA A 35 12.60 9.07 6.04
C ALA A 35 11.27 9.83 5.91
N LEU A 36 10.20 9.31 6.53
CA LEU A 36 8.93 9.99 6.74
C LEU A 36 8.53 9.93 8.22
N ILE A 37 7.68 10.86 8.64
CA ILE A 37 7.03 10.84 9.94
C ILE A 37 5.52 10.87 9.77
N GLN A 38 4.79 10.16 10.63
CA GLN A 38 3.33 10.22 10.65
C GLN A 38 2.88 11.48 11.40
N MET A 39 2.26 12.43 10.68
CA MET A 39 1.82 13.70 11.28
C MET A 39 0.50 13.63 12.04
N SER A 40 -0.34 12.65 11.75
CA SER A 40 -1.66 12.47 12.38
C SER A 40 -1.98 10.99 12.53
N THR A 41 -2.67 10.64 13.62
CA THR A 41 -3.22 9.30 13.86
C THR A 41 -4.59 9.10 13.23
N GLU A 42 -5.19 10.14 12.66
CA GLU A 42 -6.45 10.04 11.92
C GLU A 42 -6.25 9.18 10.67
N VAL A 43 -7.05 8.12 10.54
CA VAL A 43 -7.00 7.19 9.40
C VAL A 43 -8.32 7.26 8.68
N MET A 44 -8.27 7.40 7.35
CA MET A 44 -9.46 7.19 6.52
C MET A 44 -9.73 5.69 6.40
N PRO A 45 -10.86 5.19 6.93
CA PRO A 45 -11.19 3.78 6.79
C PRO A 45 -11.41 3.46 5.29
N HIS A 46 -10.61 2.54 4.77
CA HIS A 46 -10.85 1.99 3.45
C HIS A 46 -11.83 0.83 3.58
N HIS A 47 -12.97 0.90 2.88
CA HIS A 47 -13.71 -0.32 2.60
C HIS A 47 -12.88 -1.12 1.58
N GLU A 48 -12.49 -2.34 1.93
CA GLU A 48 -11.96 -3.42 1.08
C GLU A 48 -11.41 -3.02 -0.31
N SER A 49 -10.08 -2.85 -0.43
CA SER A 49 -9.44 -2.36 -1.66
C SER A 49 -8.39 -3.28 -2.29
N TYR A 50 -7.94 -4.34 -1.60
CA TYR A 50 -6.97 -5.29 -2.15
C TYR A 50 -7.63 -6.64 -2.43
N TRP A 51 -7.78 -6.94 -3.71
CA TRP A 51 -8.41 -8.16 -4.19
C TRP A 51 -7.37 -9.04 -4.89
N LEU A 52 -7.30 -10.30 -4.50
CA LEU A 52 -6.60 -11.32 -5.28
C LEU A 52 -7.59 -11.92 -6.28
N LEU A 53 -7.31 -11.81 -7.58
CA LEU A 53 -8.16 -12.32 -8.64
C LEU A 53 -7.38 -13.31 -9.50
N ALA A 54 -7.99 -14.46 -9.81
CA ALA A 54 -7.42 -15.45 -10.73
C ALA A 54 -8.51 -16.14 -11.54
N SER A 55 -8.21 -16.47 -12.80
CA SER A 55 -9.08 -17.30 -13.63
C SER A 55 -8.92 -18.78 -13.26
N LYS A 56 -10.03 -19.52 -13.22
CA LYS A 56 -10.06 -20.94 -12.83
C LYS A 56 -9.26 -21.83 -13.79
N GLU A 57 -9.08 -21.37 -15.03
CA GLU A 57 -8.35 -22.05 -16.09
C GLU A 57 -6.84 -21.85 -15.96
N ARG A 58 -6.40 -20.80 -15.24
CA ARG A 58 -5.00 -20.41 -15.11
C ARG A 58 -4.34 -20.94 -13.84
N ILE A 59 -5.12 -21.27 -12.82
CA ILE A 59 -4.61 -21.77 -11.54
C ILE A 59 -5.39 -22.97 -11.05
N SER A 60 -4.69 -24.04 -10.70
CA SER A 60 -5.33 -25.18 -10.04
C SER A 60 -5.80 -24.77 -8.65
N ARG A 61 -6.86 -25.43 -8.14
CA ARG A 61 -7.37 -25.18 -6.78
C ARG A 61 -6.27 -25.26 -5.72
N GLN A 62 -5.40 -26.27 -5.81
CA GLN A 62 -4.31 -26.43 -4.85
C GLN A 62 -3.33 -25.25 -4.86
N ARG A 63 -2.96 -24.71 -6.04
CA ARG A 63 -2.08 -23.54 -6.13
C ARG A 63 -2.78 -22.27 -5.66
N TRP A 64 -4.08 -22.15 -5.89
CA TRP A 64 -4.88 -21.04 -5.38
C TRP A 64 -4.91 -21.02 -3.86
N GLU A 65 -5.10 -22.17 -3.20
CA GLU A 65 -5.08 -22.25 -1.74
C GLU A 65 -3.73 -21.83 -1.16
N VAL A 66 -2.63 -22.29 -1.76
CA VAL A 66 -1.28 -21.88 -1.33
C VAL A 66 -1.09 -20.36 -1.47
N LEU A 67 -1.54 -19.75 -2.57
CA LEU A 67 -1.44 -18.28 -2.74
C LEU A 67 -2.30 -17.53 -1.73
N ARG A 68 -3.54 -17.98 -1.52
CA ARG A 68 -4.47 -17.39 -0.55
C ARG A 68 -3.89 -17.42 0.86
N GLU A 69 -3.31 -18.54 1.28
CA GLU A 69 -2.68 -18.67 2.60
C GLU A 69 -1.37 -17.88 2.74
N THR A 70 -0.65 -17.67 1.64
CA THR A 70 0.59 -16.88 1.64
C THR A 70 0.31 -15.39 1.75
N MET A 71 -0.74 -14.90 1.07
CA MET A 71 -1.10 -13.48 1.05
C MET A 71 -2.00 -13.05 2.22
N ALA A 72 -2.56 -14.01 2.97
CA ALA A 72 -3.32 -13.75 4.20
C ALA A 72 -2.44 -13.67 5.47
N ARG A 73 -1.13 -13.89 5.32
CA ARG A 73 -0.10 -13.69 6.35
C ARG A 73 0.57 -12.34 6.19
#